data_AF-A0A6G9NB78-F1
#
_entry.id   AF-A0A6G9NB78-F1
#
_cell.length_a   1.000
_cell.length_b   1.000
_cell.length_c   1.000
_cell.angle_alpha   90.00
_cell.angle_beta   90.00
_cell.angle_gamma   90.00
#
_symmetry.space_group_name_H-M   'P 1'
#
loop_
_entity.id
_entity.type
_entity.pdbx_description
1 polymer ?
#
loop_
_entity_poly.entity_id
_entity_poly.type
_entity_poly.pdbx_seq_one_letter_code
_entity_poly.pdbx_strand_id
1 'polypeptide(L)'
;MFSRMLSNSRFNPKAGAVDFWHEFTKPNPYRWPILALSCLPLVVIFVWLSSEVHYKEPARPSITYITTLDPDRSDEEIMASNLENQEIKDLRAAREEEIAERKRELYKALGRATGMDVDEIERQAEAERAAENARGGDAEPAKAKRAEGTAR
;
A
#
# COMPACT_ATOMS: atom_id res chain seq x y z
N MET A 1 -13.57 -62.00 4.44
CA MET A 1 -12.66 -62.78 3.58
C MET A 1 -11.39 -62.00 3.17
N PHE A 2 -11.46 -60.69 2.93
CA PHE A 2 -10.30 -59.84 2.56
C PHE A 2 -9.17 -59.68 3.62
N SER A 3 -9.51 -59.66 4.91
CA SER A 3 -8.52 -59.43 5.99
C SER A 3 -7.49 -60.58 6.15
N ARG A 4 -7.89 -61.83 5.84
CA ARG A 4 -7.02 -63.01 5.91
C ARG A 4 -6.05 -63.09 4.72
N MET A 5 -6.35 -62.41 3.61
CA MET A 5 -5.56 -62.41 2.37
C MET A 5 -4.39 -61.42 2.43
N LEU A 6 -4.57 -60.26 3.09
CA LEU A 6 -3.49 -59.28 3.33
C LEU A 6 -2.48 -59.74 4.39
N SER A 7 -2.90 -60.63 5.29
CA SER A 7 -2.03 -61.19 6.34
C SER A 7 -0.93 -62.11 5.77
N ASN A 8 -1.22 -62.84 4.68
CA ASN A 8 -0.30 -63.74 3.97
C ASN A 8 0.24 -63.14 2.65
N SER A 9 0.10 -61.83 2.42
CA SER A 9 0.63 -61.15 1.24
C SER A 9 2.11 -60.81 1.40
N ARG A 10 2.92 -61.08 0.37
CA ARG A 10 4.35 -60.71 0.32
C ARG A 10 4.60 -59.19 0.41
N PHE A 11 3.57 -58.37 0.20
CA PHE A 11 3.62 -56.91 0.29
C PHE A 11 3.00 -56.38 1.60
N ASN A 12 2.93 -57.21 2.65
CA ASN A 12 2.43 -56.80 3.95
C ASN A 12 3.48 -55.92 4.68
N PRO A 13 3.21 -54.61 4.90
CA PRO A 13 4.19 -53.71 5.52
C PRO A 13 4.50 -54.08 6.97
N LYS A 14 3.61 -54.82 7.64
CA LYS A 14 3.84 -55.30 9.02
C LYS A 14 5.00 -56.29 9.07
N ALA A 15 5.13 -57.16 8.07
CA ALA A 15 6.24 -58.12 8.01
C ALA A 15 7.57 -57.39 7.85
N GLY A 16 7.64 -56.38 6.96
CA GLY A 16 8.84 -55.56 6.78
C GLY A 16 9.23 -54.75 8.03
N ALA A 17 8.26 -54.20 8.76
CA ALA A 17 8.54 -53.48 10.00
C ALA A 17 9.08 -54.39 11.12
N VAL A 18 8.53 -55.61 11.24
CA VAL A 18 8.99 -56.61 12.21
C VAL A 18 10.40 -57.13 11.84
N ASP A 19 10.66 -57.36 10.55
CA ASP A 19 11.96 -57.78 10.04
C ASP A 19 13.03 -56.70 10.27
N PHE A 20 12.70 -55.44 9.97
CA PHE A 20 13.55 -54.29 10.30
C PHE A 20 13.84 -54.18 11.80
N TRP A 21 12.83 -54.32 12.66
CA TRP A 21 13.00 -54.24 14.12
C TRP A 21 13.89 -55.37 14.65
N HIS A 22 13.72 -56.58 14.11
CA HIS A 22 14.57 -57.72 14.44
C HIS A 22 16.03 -57.47 14.04
N GLU A 23 16.30 -56.94 12.84
CA GLU A 23 17.65 -56.61 12.39
C GLU A 23 18.27 -55.46 13.21
N PHE A 24 17.48 -54.44 13.52
CA PHE A 24 17.93 -53.26 14.25
C PHE A 24 18.30 -53.57 15.71
N THR A 25 17.63 -54.54 16.34
CA THR A 25 17.89 -54.94 17.73
C THR A 25 19.07 -55.90 17.89
N LYS A 26 19.63 -56.44 16.79
CA LYS A 26 20.84 -57.27 16.85
C LYS A 26 22.01 -56.50 17.48
N PRO A 27 22.88 -57.18 18.25
CA PRO A 27 24.05 -56.56 18.86
C PRO A 27 25.09 -56.25 17.77
N ASN A 28 24.96 -55.10 17.11
CA ASN A 28 25.93 -54.57 16.16
C ASN A 28 26.57 -53.29 16.73
N PRO A 29 27.92 -53.21 16.81
CA PRO A 29 28.61 -52.02 17.31
C PRO A 29 28.32 -50.75 16.49
N TYR A 30 27.94 -50.88 15.21
CA TYR A 30 27.75 -49.74 14.30
C TYR A 30 26.29 -49.28 14.14
N ARG A 31 25.34 -49.85 14.88
CA ARG A 31 23.89 -49.51 14.77
C ARG A 31 23.61 -48.01 14.98
N TRP A 32 24.20 -47.42 16.01
CA TRP A 32 24.00 -46.02 16.37
C TRP A 32 24.78 -45.07 15.46
N PRO A 33 26.05 -45.33 15.11
CA PRO A 33 26.77 -44.54 14.11
C PRO A 33 26.07 -44.45 12.76
N ILE A 34 25.57 -45.58 12.23
CA ILE A 34 24.88 -45.60 10.93
C ILE A 34 23.58 -44.81 11.01
N LEU A 35 22.78 -45.02 12.07
CA LEU A 35 21.53 -44.28 12.27
C LEU A 35 21.78 -42.77 12.37
N ALA A 36 22.80 -42.35 13.15
CA ALA A 36 23.17 -40.95 13.28
C ALA A 36 23.58 -40.34 11.94
N LEU A 37 24.38 -41.07 11.14
CA LEU A 37 24.78 -40.64 9.80
C LEU A 37 23.58 -40.52 8.86
N SER A 38 22.62 -41.46 8.92
CA SER A 38 21.38 -41.41 8.13
C SER A 38 20.48 -40.23 8.50
N CYS A 39 20.46 -39.82 9.77
CA CYS A 39 19.68 -38.65 10.23
C CYS A 39 20.36 -37.31 9.91
N LEU A 40 21.65 -37.31 9.58
CA LEU A 40 22.45 -36.09 9.40
C LEU A 40 21.87 -35.13 8.34
N PRO A 41 21.46 -35.58 7.13
CA PRO A 41 20.87 -34.69 6.13
C PRO A 41 19.58 -34.02 6.63
N LEU A 42 18.75 -34.74 7.38
CA LEU A 42 17.51 -34.22 7.95
C LEU A 42 17.81 -33.08 8.93
N VAL A 43 18.72 -33.33 9.88
CA VAL A 43 19.13 -32.34 10.89
C VAL A 43 19.69 -31.08 10.23
N VAL A 44 20.53 -31.22 9.21
CA VAL A 44 21.10 -30.09 8.47
C VAL A 44 20.01 -29.23 7.84
N ILE A 45 19.02 -29.84 7.18
CA ILE A 45 17.90 -29.12 6.56
C ILE A 45 17.10 -28.35 7.62
N PHE A 46 16.81 -28.97 8.77
CA PHE A 46 16.06 -28.31 9.85
C PHE A 46 16.82 -27.15 10.48
N VAL A 47 18.14 -27.29 10.70
CA VAL A 47 18.99 -26.20 11.21
C VAL A 47 19.03 -25.05 10.21
N TRP A 48 19.18 -25.34 8.93
CA TRP A 48 19.16 -24.33 7.88
C TRP A 48 17.80 -23.63 7.79
N LEU A 49 16.70 -24.37 7.84
CA LEU A 49 15.34 -23.82 7.79
C LEU A 49 15.00 -22.97 9.03
N SER A 50 15.56 -23.31 10.19
CA SER A 50 15.37 -22.57 11.44
C SER A 50 16.25 -21.31 11.54
N SER A 51 17.10 -21.05 10.55
CA SER A 51 17.99 -19.89 10.57
C SER A 51 17.25 -18.66 10.04
N GLU A 52 16.74 -17.81 10.92
CA GLU A 52 16.13 -16.54 10.54
C GLU A 52 17.18 -15.44 10.38
N VAL A 53 17.13 -14.71 9.25
CA VAL A 53 17.94 -13.50 9.04
C VAL A 53 17.16 -12.31 9.56
N HIS A 54 17.51 -11.81 10.74
CA HIS A 54 16.94 -10.58 11.28
C HIS A 54 17.69 -9.37 10.72
N TYR A 55 17.03 -8.62 9.84
CA TYR A 55 17.50 -7.29 9.46
C TYR A 55 17.15 -6.32 10.60
N LYS A 56 18.16 -5.60 11.11
CA LYS A 56 17.94 -4.54 12.09
C LYS A 56 17.03 -3.47 11.47
N GLU A 57 16.04 -3.01 12.23
CA GLU A 57 15.21 -1.89 11.81
C GLU A 57 16.09 -0.66 11.51
N PRO A 58 15.84 0.08 10.42
CA PRO A 58 16.58 1.30 10.13
C PRO A 58 16.41 2.29 11.28
N ALA A 59 17.50 2.96 11.66
CA ALA A 59 17.44 3.99 12.69
C ALA A 59 16.45 5.09 12.27
N ARG A 60 15.59 5.53 13.21
CA ARG A 60 14.66 6.63 12.95
C ARG A 60 15.45 7.90 12.57
N PRO A 61 15.07 8.61 11.50
CA PRO A 61 15.77 9.83 11.10
C PRO A 61 15.59 10.93 12.17
N SER A 62 16.63 11.72 12.39
CA SER A 62 16.55 12.94 13.19
C SER A 62 15.90 14.05 12.35
N ILE A 63 14.81 14.63 12.85
CA ILE A 63 14.10 15.75 12.19
C ILE A 63 14.52 17.05 12.90
N THR A 64 15.11 17.99 12.16
CA THR A 64 15.36 19.37 12.64
C THR A 64 14.24 20.27 12.12
N TYR A 65 13.42 20.80 13.02
CA TYR A 65 12.40 21.78 12.67
C TYR A 65 13.02 23.17 12.56
N ILE A 66 12.75 23.87 11.46
CA ILE A 66 13.09 25.28 11.27
C ILE A 66 11.78 26.06 11.40
N THR A 67 11.59 26.77 12.50
CA THR A 67 10.38 27.57 12.75
C THR A 67 10.65 29.04 12.42
N THR A 68 9.75 29.65 11.66
CA THR A 68 9.81 31.08 11.31
C THR A 68 8.92 31.95 12.19
N LEU A 69 8.07 31.33 13.00
CA LEU A 69 7.16 31.98 13.92
C LEU A 69 7.65 31.77 15.34
N ASP A 70 7.43 32.79 16.18
CA ASP A 70 7.73 32.73 17.61
C ASP A 70 6.90 31.60 18.27
N PRO A 71 7.53 30.67 19.02
CA PRO A 71 6.82 29.59 19.70
C PRO A 71 5.90 30.09 20.82
N ASP A 72 6.16 31.27 21.39
CA ASP A 72 5.44 31.82 22.54
C ASP A 72 4.37 32.84 22.12
N ARG A 73 4.08 32.96 20.82
CA ARG A 73 3.04 33.85 20.30
C ARG A 73 1.66 33.51 20.89
N SER A 74 0.93 34.53 21.31
CA SER A 74 -0.40 34.38 21.89
C SER A 74 -1.47 34.09 20.82
N ASP A 75 -2.54 33.39 21.20
CA ASP A 75 -3.66 33.10 20.29
C ASP A 75 -4.28 34.36 19.66
N GLU A 76 -4.28 35.49 20.39
CA GLU A 76 -4.75 36.77 19.88
C GLU A 76 -3.89 37.29 18.71
N GLU A 77 -2.56 37.19 18.83
CA GLU A 77 -1.62 37.55 17.77
C GLU A 77 -1.76 36.62 16.55
N ILE A 78 -2.03 35.33 16.79
CA ILE A 78 -2.32 34.36 15.72
C ILE A 78 -3.55 34.78 14.94
N MET A 79 -4.64 35.09 15.66
CA MET A 79 -5.90 35.49 15.06
C MET A 79 -5.76 36.79 14.27
N ALA A 80 -5.08 37.79 14.83
CA ALA A 80 -4.85 39.07 14.14
C ALA A 80 -4.07 38.87 12.84
N SER A 81 -2.98 38.11 12.87
CA SER A 81 -2.19 37.80 11.69
C SER A 81 -2.98 37.00 10.64
N ASN A 82 -3.81 36.05 11.08
CA ASN A 82 -4.65 35.28 10.16
C ASN A 82 -5.71 36.14 9.48
N LEU A 83 -6.32 37.08 10.20
CA LEU A 83 -7.33 37.98 9.65
C LEU A 83 -6.74 38.90 8.57
N GLU A 84 -5.59 39.52 8.85
CA GLU A 84 -4.88 40.35 7.87
C GLU A 84 -4.50 39.54 6.62
N ASN A 85 -3.98 38.33 6.82
CA ASN A 85 -3.66 37.43 5.72
C ASN A 85 -4.91 37.00 4.93
N GLN A 86 -6.07 36.87 5.57
CA GLN A 86 -7.31 36.52 4.91
C GLN A 86 -7.79 37.66 4.02
N GLU A 87 -7.77 38.89 4.51
CA GLU A 87 -8.13 40.07 3.71
C GLU A 87 -7.25 40.19 2.45
N ILE A 88 -5.94 40.00 2.59
CA ILE A 88 -5.01 40.03 1.46
C ILE A 88 -5.32 38.90 0.47
N LYS A 89 -5.67 37.71 0.95
CA LYS A 89 -6.05 36.59 0.08
C LYS A 89 -7.34 36.90 -0.68
N ASP A 90 -8.34 37.42 0.00
CA ASP A 90 -9.64 37.74 -0.60
C ASP A 90 -9.49 38.82 -1.69
N LEU A 91 -8.69 39.85 -1.42
CA LEU A 91 -8.35 40.88 -2.42
C LEU A 91 -7.62 40.31 -3.65
N ARG A 92 -6.72 39.36 -3.46
CA ARG A 92 -6.01 38.69 -4.57
C ARG A 92 -6.95 37.79 -5.37
N ALA A 93 -7.80 37.02 -4.68
CA ALA A 93 -8.79 36.15 -5.31
C ALA A 93 -9.77 36.96 -6.17
N ALA A 94 -10.31 38.06 -5.63
CA ALA A 94 -11.19 38.95 -6.39
C ALA A 94 -10.51 39.49 -7.66
N ARG A 95 -9.25 39.92 -7.57
CA ARG A 95 -8.48 40.37 -8.74
C ARG A 95 -8.23 39.25 -9.74
N GLU A 96 -7.94 38.04 -9.28
CA GLU A 96 -7.74 36.88 -10.16
C GLU A 96 -9.02 36.51 -10.90
N GLU A 97 -10.18 36.58 -10.24
CA GLU A 97 -11.50 36.39 -10.85
C GLU A 97 -11.79 37.45 -11.92
N GLU A 98 -11.56 38.73 -11.63
CA GLU A 98 -11.69 39.82 -12.61
C GLU A 98 -10.80 39.60 -13.83
N ILE A 99 -9.55 39.19 -13.61
CA ILE A 99 -8.61 38.90 -14.70
C ILE A 99 -9.08 37.68 -15.50
N ALA A 100 -9.60 36.65 -14.84
CA ALA A 100 -10.11 35.45 -15.50
C ALA A 100 -11.34 35.75 -16.36
N GLU A 101 -12.28 36.55 -15.86
CA GLU A 101 -13.43 37.03 -16.64
C GLU A 101 -12.98 37.81 -17.86
N ARG A 102 -12.11 38.81 -17.67
CA ARG A 102 -11.59 39.61 -18.78
C ARG A 102 -10.84 38.76 -19.81
N LYS A 103 -10.09 37.74 -19.38
CA LYS A 103 -9.44 36.79 -20.27
C LYS A 103 -10.48 35.99 -21.08
N ARG A 104 -11.51 35.45 -20.43
CA ARG A 104 -12.61 34.75 -21.11
C ARG A 104 -13.23 35.64 -22.18
N GLU A 105 -13.61 36.86 -21.83
CA GLU A 105 -14.18 37.82 -22.77
C GLU A 105 -13.27 38.13 -23.96
N LEU A 106 -11.98 38.35 -23.72
CA LEU A 106 -10.98 38.57 -24.76
C LEU A 106 -10.87 37.38 -25.72
N TYR A 107 -10.83 36.14 -25.20
CA TYR A 107 -10.78 34.95 -26.04
C TYR A 107 -12.05 34.75 -26.85
N LYS A 108 -13.24 35.01 -26.26
CA LYS A 108 -14.51 35.00 -27.01
C LYS A 108 -14.50 36.05 -28.13
N ALA A 109 -14.02 37.25 -27.84
CA ALA A 109 -13.92 38.32 -28.83
C ALA A 109 -12.94 37.98 -29.97
N LEU A 110 -11.79 37.39 -29.65
CA LEU A 110 -10.81 36.93 -30.63
C LEU A 110 -11.41 35.82 -31.51
N GLY A 111 -12.07 34.83 -30.92
CA GLY A 111 -12.75 33.76 -31.65
C GLY A 111 -13.73 34.30 -32.68
N ARG A 112 -14.62 35.22 -32.27
CA ARG A 112 -15.56 35.91 -33.16
C ARG A 112 -14.86 36.66 -34.28
N ALA A 113 -13.80 37.40 -33.97
CA ALA A 113 -13.03 38.16 -34.97
C ALA A 113 -12.34 37.25 -36.01
N THR A 114 -11.95 36.04 -35.61
CA THR A 114 -11.35 35.03 -36.50
C THR A 114 -12.38 34.18 -37.26
N GLY A 115 -13.69 34.45 -37.11
CA GLY A 115 -14.77 33.74 -37.80
C GLY A 115 -15.25 32.45 -37.13
N MET A 116 -14.94 32.24 -35.84
CA MET A 116 -15.44 31.11 -35.05
C MET A 116 -16.79 31.44 -34.40
N ASP A 117 -17.74 30.49 -34.44
CA ASP A 117 -19.04 30.61 -33.76
C ASP A 117 -18.90 30.20 -32.28
N VAL A 118 -18.55 31.18 -31.45
CA VAL A 118 -18.30 30.99 -30.01
C VAL A 118 -19.59 30.64 -29.25
N ASP A 119 -20.75 31.11 -29.71
CA ASP A 119 -22.03 30.90 -29.03
C ASP A 119 -22.51 29.46 -29.18
N GLU A 120 -22.31 28.85 -30.35
CA GLU A 120 -22.57 27.41 -30.54
C GLU A 120 -21.62 26.54 -29.71
N ILE A 121 -20.33 26.90 -29.64
CA ILE A 121 -19.33 26.18 -28.84
C ILE A 121 -19.70 26.21 -27.35
N GLU A 122 -20.17 27.35 -26.83
CA GLU A 122 -20.61 27.46 -25.43
C GLU A 122 -21.85 26.61 -25.14
N ARG A 123 -22.85 26.62 -26.02
CA ARG A 123 -24.04 25.76 -25.89
C ARG A 123 -23.68 24.29 -25.84
N GLN A 124 -22.79 23.85 -26.73
CA GLN A 124 -22.36 22.45 -26.78
C GLN A 124 -21.58 22.06 -25.50
N ALA A 125 -20.70 22.95 -25.02
CA ALA A 125 -19.94 22.74 -23.80
C ALA A 125 -20.81 22.73 -22.52
N GLU A 126 -21.90 23.50 -22.47
CA GLU A 126 -22.88 23.44 -21.38
C GLU A 126 -23.68 22.14 -21.39
N ALA A 127 -24.12 21.70 -22.58
CA ALA A 127 -24.82 20.42 -22.73
C ALA A 127 -23.95 19.23 -22.32
N GLU A 128 -22.66 19.27 -22.67
CA GLU A 128 -21.69 18.24 -22.29
C GLU A 128 -21.42 18.23 -20.78
N ARG A 129 -21.18 19.40 -20.16
CA ARG A 129 -21.01 19.52 -18.70
C ARG A 129 -22.25 19.05 -17.93
N ALA A 130 -23.45 19.39 -18.40
CA ALA A 130 -24.69 18.94 -17.78
C ALA A 130 -24.86 17.41 -17.88
N ALA A 131 -24.50 16.82 -19.01
CA ALA A 131 -24.51 15.38 -19.22
C ALA A 131 -23.46 14.66 -18.36
N GLU A 132 -22.28 15.24 -18.17
CA GLU A 132 -21.21 14.71 -17.31
C GLU A 132 -21.59 14.75 -15.82
N ASN A 133 -22.15 15.87 -15.36
CA ASN A 133 -22.66 15.99 -13.98
C ASN A 133 -23.79 14.98 -13.72
N ALA A 134 -24.70 14.76 -14.67
CA ALA A 134 -25.77 13.77 -14.56
C ALA A 134 -25.27 12.31 -14.57
N ARG A 135 -24.09 12.05 -15.12
CA ARG A 135 -23.43 10.73 -15.12
C ARG A 135 -22.63 10.46 -13.84
N GLY A 136 -22.70 11.34 -12.85
CA GLY A 136 -22.08 11.15 -11.54
C GLY A 136 -20.60 11.52 -11.51
N GLY A 137 -20.20 12.55 -12.26
CA GLY A 137 -18.85 13.12 -12.25
C GLY A 137 -18.46 13.82 -10.94
N ASP A 138 -18.78 13.26 -9.77
CA ASP A 138 -18.21 13.65 -8.49
C ASP A 138 -16.95 12.82 -8.25
N ALA A 139 -15.86 13.15 -8.95
CA ALA A 139 -14.54 12.73 -8.53
C ALA A 139 -14.07 13.62 -7.38
N GLU A 140 -14.71 13.54 -6.21
CA GLU A 140 -14.15 14.05 -4.96
C GLU A 140 -12.97 13.16 -4.50
N PRO A 141 -11.98 13.75 -3.82
CA PRO A 141 -10.60 13.36 -3.95
C PRO A 141 -10.23 12.20 -3.04
N ALA A 142 -9.35 11.35 -3.53
CA ALA A 142 -8.65 10.27 -2.81
C ALA A 142 -7.73 10.75 -1.64
N LYS A 143 -8.05 11.87 -0.97
CA LYS A 143 -7.24 12.43 0.13
C LYS A 143 -7.73 12.02 1.53
N ALA A 144 -8.97 11.57 1.71
CA ALA A 144 -9.46 11.12 3.03
C ALA A 144 -8.84 9.78 3.50
N LYS A 145 -8.44 8.89 2.59
CA LYS A 145 -7.89 7.57 2.96
C LYS A 145 -6.40 7.55 3.36
N ARG A 146 -5.67 8.66 3.22
CA ARG A 146 -4.26 8.74 3.68
C ARG A 146 -4.11 9.16 5.14
N ALA A 147 -5.16 9.73 5.75
CA ALA A 147 -5.12 10.14 7.16
C ALA A 147 -5.34 8.97 8.14
N GLU A 148 -6.14 7.95 7.77
CA GLU A 148 -6.41 6.79 8.64
C GLU A 148 -5.30 5.72 8.63
N GLY A 149 -4.38 5.76 7.66
CA GLY A 149 -3.29 4.78 7.54
C GLY A 149 -2.02 5.10 8.35
N THR A 150 -1.95 6.27 9.00
CA THR A 150 -0.74 6.74 9.70
C THR A 150 -0.90 6.75 11.23
N ALA A 151 -1.95 6.12 11.74
CA ALA A 151 -2.20 5.95 13.17
C ALA A 151 -2.31 4.46 13.52
N ARG A 152 -1.18 3.75 13.45
CA ARG A 152 -0.94 2.49 14.17
C ARG A 152 0.54 2.32 14.44
#